data_AF-A0A2H0W455-F1
#
_entry.id   AF-A0A2H0W455-F1
#
_cell.length_a   1.000
_cell.length_b   1.000
_cell.length_c   1.000
_cell.angle_alpha   90.00
_cell.angle_beta   90.00
_cell.angle_gamma   90.00
#
_symmetry.space_group_name_H-M   'P 1'
#
loop_
_entity.id
_entity.type
_entity.pdbx_description
1 polymer ?
#
loop_
_entity_poly.entity_id
_entity_poly.type
_entity_poly.pdbx_seq_one_letter_code
_entity_poly.pdbx_strand_id
1 'polypeptide(L)'
;MVKITGQRVKPGEVFTNPKRAEEPYEALRSLAVFELGYGGQLTSVDITDFQASIAVVTRVLNCVDTTIFSGTREDMTVLLEFAACYAAVVASRDLNKLSQQVLDTLGVNYNTLLLVKFSPIIIGSREVLSALAILAGARTEKDISLAMEVLSANSQSMNSGLLKFIEVIEYVRELECSFEDACQQIGGIRP
;
A
#
# COMPACT_ATOMS: atom_id res chain seq x y z
N MET A 1 6.89 15.87 4.54
CA MET A 1 6.44 15.14 5.75
C MET A 1 4.95 14.82 5.70
N VAL A 2 4.58 13.56 5.95
CA VAL A 2 3.20 13.10 6.07
C VAL A 2 2.76 13.12 7.54
N LYS A 3 1.65 13.79 7.83
CA LYS A 3 1.04 13.82 9.16
C LYS A 3 0.04 12.67 9.32
N ILE A 4 0.20 11.92 10.41
CA ILE A 4 -0.66 10.79 10.76
C ILE A 4 -1.42 11.12 12.05
N THR A 5 -2.74 11.00 11.98
CA THR A 5 -3.62 11.12 13.15
C THR A 5 -4.51 9.90 13.26
N GLY A 6 -4.81 9.47 14.47
CA GLY A 6 -5.65 8.31 14.68
C GLY A 6 -6.66 8.52 15.80
N GLN A 7 -7.77 7.80 15.73
CA GLN A 7 -8.73 7.71 16.82
C GLN A 7 -9.26 6.28 16.93
N ARG A 8 -9.57 5.87 18.16
CA ARG A 8 -10.29 4.64 18.49
C ARG A 8 -11.61 5.00 19.13
N VAL A 9 -12.70 4.57 18.51
CA VAL A 9 -14.06 4.72 19.04
C VAL A 9 -14.50 3.39 19.63
N LYS A 10 -14.93 3.40 20.89
CA LYS A 10 -15.57 2.29 21.61
C LYS A 10 -16.95 2.74 22.09
N PRO A 11 -17.85 1.83 22.49
CA PRO A 11 -19.13 2.22 23.07
C PRO A 11 -18.93 3.15 24.28
N GLY A 12 -19.35 4.40 24.17
CA GLY A 12 -19.25 5.42 25.22
C GLY A 12 -17.88 6.09 25.37
N GLU A 13 -16.86 5.74 24.57
CA GLU A 13 -15.50 6.28 24.72
C GLU A 13 -14.85 6.59 23.37
N VAL A 14 -14.12 7.70 23.31
CA VAL A 14 -13.27 8.07 22.17
C VAL A 14 -11.85 8.31 22.66
N PHE A 15 -10.90 7.56 22.11
CA PHE A 15 -9.48 7.72 22.39
C PHE A 15 -8.79 8.32 21.17
N THR A 16 -8.18 9.48 21.33
CA THR A 16 -7.37 10.10 20.27
C THR A 16 -5.93 9.64 20.40
N ASN A 17 -5.40 9.03 19.34
CA ASN A 17 -3.99 8.63 19.31
C ASN A 17 -3.08 9.86 19.21
N PRO A 18 -1.86 9.81 19.78
CA PRO A 18 -0.87 10.86 19.58
C PRO A 18 -0.65 11.14 18.09
N LYS A 19 -0.59 12.42 17.74
CA LYS A 19 -0.25 12.85 16.38
C LYS A 19 1.22 12.53 16.13
N ARG A 20 1.53 11.97 14.97
CA ARG A 20 2.91 11.74 14.51
C ARG A 20 3.10 12.28 13.10
N ALA A 21 4.34 12.54 12.73
CA ALA A 21 4.72 12.91 11.38
C ALA A 21 5.83 11.95 10.93
N GLU A 22 5.73 11.47 9.71
CA GLU A 22 6.64 10.49 9.12
C GLU A 22 7.08 10.99 7.74
N GLU A 23 8.27 10.57 7.30
CA GLU A 23 8.69 10.75 5.92
C GLU A 23 7.81 9.90 4.98
N PRO A 24 7.71 10.22 3.68
CA PRO A 24 6.76 9.57 2.77
C PRO A 24 6.84 8.03 2.74
N TYR A 25 8.03 7.43 2.75
CA TYR A 25 8.19 5.97 2.69
C TYR A 25 7.90 5.30 4.04
N GLU A 26 8.25 5.92 5.16
CA GLU A 26 7.83 5.50 6.50
C GLU A 26 6.32 5.56 6.65
N ALA A 27 5.68 6.61 6.13
CA ALA A 27 4.23 6.74 6.12
C ALA A 27 3.57 5.69 5.22
N LEU A 28 4.17 5.37 4.06
CA LEU A 28 3.75 4.26 3.20
C LEU A 28 3.84 2.92 3.95
N ARG A 29 4.93 2.69 4.69
CA ARG A 29 5.09 1.52 5.56
C ARG A 29 4.01 1.47 6.62
N SER A 30 3.72 2.59 7.28
CA SER A 30 2.64 2.65 8.26
C SER A 30 1.29 2.30 7.63
N LEU A 31 0.96 2.88 6.49
CA LEU A 31 -0.27 2.63 5.75
C LEU A 31 -0.39 1.17 5.30
N ALA A 32 0.62 0.64 4.60
CA ALA A 32 0.57 -0.68 3.99
C ALA A 32 0.68 -1.81 5.01
N VAL A 33 1.63 -1.72 5.95
CA VAL A 33 1.92 -2.81 6.89
C VAL A 33 1.02 -2.76 8.11
N PHE A 34 0.87 -1.60 8.75
CA PHE A 34 0.20 -1.50 10.05
C PHE A 34 -1.30 -1.24 9.94
N GLU A 35 -1.76 -0.51 8.93
CA GLU A 35 -3.18 -0.24 8.76
C GLU A 35 -3.84 -1.29 7.86
N LEU A 36 -3.46 -1.37 6.58
CA LEU A 36 -4.09 -2.29 5.62
C LEU A 36 -3.69 -3.75 5.86
N GLY A 37 -2.42 -4.01 6.19
CA GLY A 37 -1.91 -5.35 6.48
C GLY A 37 -2.59 -6.04 7.66
N TYR A 38 -3.15 -5.27 8.61
CA TYR A 38 -3.93 -5.77 9.74
C TYR A 38 -5.45 -5.79 9.49
N GLY A 39 -5.87 -5.65 8.23
CA GLY A 39 -7.28 -5.73 7.83
C GLY A 39 -8.02 -4.39 7.83
N GLY A 40 -7.30 -3.28 7.88
CA GLY A 40 -7.87 -1.96 7.63
C GLY A 40 -8.41 -1.83 6.21
N GLN A 41 -9.44 -1.00 6.05
CA GLN A 41 -10.04 -0.69 4.77
C GLN A 41 -9.81 0.78 4.44
N LEU A 42 -9.32 1.05 3.23
CA LEU A 42 -9.31 2.41 2.71
C LEU A 42 -10.77 2.86 2.56
N THR A 43 -11.11 4.00 3.16
CA THR A 43 -12.50 4.51 3.21
C THR A 43 -12.68 5.87 2.55
N SER A 44 -11.64 6.71 2.51
CA SER A 44 -11.64 7.95 1.74
C SER A 44 -10.26 8.27 1.19
N VAL A 45 -10.26 8.91 0.02
CA VAL A 45 -9.13 9.67 -0.52
C VAL A 45 -9.68 11.04 -0.88
N ASP A 46 -9.13 12.07 -0.27
CA ASP A 46 -9.55 13.45 -0.49
C ASP A 46 -8.35 14.22 -1.06
N ILE A 47 -8.52 14.83 -2.23
CA ILE A 47 -7.47 15.59 -2.91
C ILE A 47 -7.98 17.00 -3.22
N THR A 48 -7.19 17.99 -2.83
CA THR A 48 -7.37 19.40 -3.16
C THR A 48 -6.12 19.89 -3.90
N ASP A 49 -6.11 21.14 -4.37
CA ASP A 49 -4.98 21.68 -5.14
C ASP A 49 -3.62 21.57 -4.42
N PHE A 50 -3.60 21.66 -3.08
CA PHE A 50 -2.36 21.72 -2.29
C PHE A 50 -2.23 20.64 -1.23
N GLN A 51 -3.31 19.93 -0.90
CA GLN A 51 -3.34 18.93 0.17
C GLN A 51 -4.00 17.64 -0.31
N ALA A 52 -3.55 16.53 0.25
CA ALA A 52 -4.20 15.25 0.08
C ALA A 52 -4.32 14.51 1.41
N SER A 53 -5.34 13.68 1.54
CA SER A 53 -5.50 12.78 2.67
C SER A 53 -6.05 11.42 2.29
N ILE A 54 -5.66 10.40 3.05
CA ILE A 54 -6.16 9.03 2.95
C ILE A 54 -6.65 8.62 4.33
N ALA A 55 -7.89 8.12 4.41
CA ALA A 55 -8.46 7.57 5.64
C ALA A 55 -8.57 6.04 5.55
N VAL A 56 -8.03 5.36 6.55
CA VAL A 56 -8.19 3.92 6.76
C VAL A 56 -9.02 3.67 8.00
N VAL A 57 -10.00 2.78 7.88
CA VAL A 57 -10.81 2.32 9.00
C VAL A 57 -10.55 0.85 9.25
N THR A 58 -10.22 0.51 10.49
CA THR A 58 -10.03 -0.87 10.95
C THR A 58 -11.07 -1.17 12.02
N ARG A 59 -11.82 -2.26 11.84
CA ARG A 59 -12.83 -2.68 12.81
C ARG A 59 -12.31 -3.89 13.58
N VAL A 60 -12.18 -3.73 14.90
CA VAL A 60 -11.72 -4.79 15.80
C VAL A 60 -12.78 -4.99 16.87
N LEU A 61 -13.55 -6.07 16.77
CA LEU A 61 -14.69 -6.35 17.65
C LEU A 61 -15.66 -5.15 17.69
N ASN A 62 -15.86 -4.55 18.86
CA ASN A 62 -16.72 -3.38 19.06
C ASN A 62 -15.94 -2.04 18.96
N CYS A 63 -14.69 -2.08 18.49
CA CYS A 63 -13.85 -0.89 18.32
C CYS A 63 -13.77 -0.51 16.84
N VAL A 64 -13.86 0.78 16.57
CA VAL A 64 -13.57 1.35 15.25
C VAL A 64 -12.33 2.22 15.37
N ASP A 65 -11.26 1.79 14.75
CA ASP A 65 -10.04 2.56 14.59
C ASP A 65 -10.10 3.32 13.27
N THR A 66 -9.76 4.60 13.29
CA THR A 66 -9.63 5.44 12.09
C THR A 66 -8.27 6.09 12.10
N THR A 67 -7.50 5.86 11.04
CA THR A 67 -6.18 6.46 10.83
C THR A 67 -6.24 7.33 9.58
N ILE A 68 -5.79 8.58 9.70
CA ILE A 68 -5.76 9.56 8.61
C ILE A 68 -4.31 9.93 8.35
N PHE A 69 -3.88 9.75 7.10
CA PHE A 69 -2.63 10.24 6.55
C PHE A 69 -2.94 11.51 5.79
N SER A 70 -2.21 12.60 6.04
CA SER A 70 -2.47 13.90 5.42
C SER A 70 -1.20 14.69 5.23
N GLY A 71 -1.12 15.49 4.17
CA GLY A 71 0.04 16.31 3.88
C GLY A 71 -0.12 17.11 2.61
N THR A 72 0.99 17.71 2.17
CA THR A 72 1.04 18.31 0.83
C THR A 72 0.83 17.22 -0.23
N ARG A 73 0.35 17.60 -1.42
CA ARG A 73 0.21 16.63 -2.53
C ARG A 73 1.53 15.94 -2.84
N GLU A 74 2.63 16.70 -2.83
CA GLU A 74 3.99 16.21 -3.08
C GLU A 74 4.38 15.12 -2.07
N ASP A 75 4.27 15.42 -0.77
CA ASP A 75 4.57 14.46 0.32
C ASP A 75 3.68 13.22 0.27
N MET A 76 2.44 13.36 -0.21
CA MET A 76 1.45 12.28 -0.27
C MET A 76 1.55 11.45 -1.55
N THR A 77 2.38 11.83 -2.52
CA THR A 77 2.40 11.23 -3.87
C THR A 77 2.54 9.71 -3.82
N VAL A 78 3.52 9.19 -3.09
CA VAL A 78 3.77 7.75 -3.03
C VAL A 78 2.63 6.98 -2.33
N LEU A 79 2.00 7.57 -1.31
CA LEU A 79 0.83 6.98 -0.65
C LEU A 79 -0.40 6.98 -1.57
N LEU A 80 -0.59 8.03 -2.36
CA LEU A 80 -1.70 8.15 -3.32
C LEU A 80 -1.56 7.13 -4.45
N GLU A 81 -0.37 7.00 -5.03
CA GLU A 81 -0.11 6.00 -6.08
C GLU A 81 -0.29 4.58 -5.56
N PHE A 82 0.18 4.30 -4.33
CA PHE A 82 -0.10 3.04 -3.65
C PHE A 82 -1.61 2.82 -3.48
N ALA A 83 -2.35 3.83 -3.02
CA ALA A 83 -3.80 3.75 -2.86
C ALA A 83 -4.52 3.47 -4.19
N ALA A 84 -4.07 4.03 -5.31
CA ALA A 84 -4.56 3.68 -6.65
C ALA A 84 -4.30 2.21 -7.00
N CYS A 85 -3.07 1.73 -6.81
CA CYS A 85 -2.73 0.33 -7.06
C CYS A 85 -3.61 -0.61 -6.23
N TYR A 86 -3.74 -0.31 -4.93
CA TYR A 86 -4.55 -1.08 -3.99
C TYR A 86 -6.03 -1.07 -4.38
N ALA A 87 -6.57 0.10 -4.69
CA ALA A 87 -7.94 0.25 -5.18
C ALA A 87 -8.20 -0.59 -6.43
N ALA A 88 -7.30 -0.58 -7.43
CA ALA A 88 -7.42 -1.40 -8.64
C ALA A 88 -7.42 -2.90 -8.33
N VAL A 89 -6.50 -3.36 -7.45
CA VAL A 89 -6.42 -4.76 -7.03
C VAL A 89 -7.72 -5.18 -6.34
N VAL A 90 -8.24 -4.36 -5.42
CA VAL A 90 -9.52 -4.63 -4.75
C VAL A 90 -10.68 -4.60 -5.76
N ALA A 91 -10.71 -3.66 -6.71
CA ALA A 91 -11.76 -3.55 -7.73
C ALA A 91 -11.83 -4.79 -8.62
N SER A 92 -10.67 -5.35 -8.96
CA SER A 92 -10.58 -6.57 -9.77
C SER A 92 -11.12 -7.82 -9.06
N ARG A 93 -11.25 -7.76 -7.73
CA ARG A 93 -11.87 -8.80 -6.90
C ARG A 93 -13.33 -8.52 -6.59
N ASP A 94 -13.69 -7.26 -6.37
CA ASP A 94 -15.04 -6.79 -6.07
C ASP A 94 -15.34 -5.49 -6.81
N LEU A 95 -16.44 -5.45 -7.58
CA LEU A 95 -16.92 -4.28 -8.35
C LEU A 95 -17.42 -3.15 -7.42
N ASN A 96 -16.55 -2.53 -6.62
CA ASN A 96 -16.90 -1.48 -5.66
C ASN A 96 -16.63 -0.05 -6.17
N LYS A 97 -17.54 0.89 -5.83
CA LYS A 97 -17.55 2.29 -6.27
C LYS A 97 -16.33 3.11 -5.82
N LEU A 98 -15.79 2.85 -4.63
CA LEU A 98 -14.66 3.60 -4.07
C LEU A 98 -13.38 3.38 -4.90
N SER A 99 -13.17 2.16 -5.38
CA SER A 99 -12.00 1.85 -6.22
C SER A 99 -11.99 2.66 -7.51
N GLN A 100 -13.16 2.84 -8.14
CA GLN A 100 -13.29 3.63 -9.36
C GLN A 100 -12.98 5.11 -9.11
N GLN A 101 -13.46 5.68 -7.99
CA GLN A 101 -13.16 7.07 -7.64
C GLN A 101 -11.67 7.33 -7.45
N VAL A 102 -10.94 6.41 -6.78
CA VAL A 102 -9.49 6.54 -6.60
C VAL A 102 -8.75 6.45 -7.94
N LEU A 103 -9.16 5.53 -8.82
CA LEU A 103 -8.55 5.39 -10.15
C LEU A 103 -8.82 6.60 -11.06
N ASP A 104 -10.05 7.11 -11.07
CA ASP A 104 -10.44 8.28 -11.83
C ASP A 104 -9.71 9.54 -11.33
N THR A 105 -9.56 9.66 -10.00
CA THR A 105 -8.86 10.79 -9.37
C THR A 105 -7.37 10.80 -9.69
N LEU A 106 -6.76 9.63 -9.83
CA LEU A 106 -5.32 9.49 -10.06
C LEU A 106 -4.97 9.26 -11.54
N GLY A 107 -5.97 9.17 -12.43
CA GLY A 107 -5.78 9.01 -13.87
C GLY A 107 -5.10 7.69 -14.28
N VAL A 108 -5.20 6.65 -13.45
CA VAL A 108 -4.38 5.44 -13.62
C VAL A 108 -5.13 4.35 -14.38
N ASN A 109 -4.59 3.94 -15.53
CA ASN A 109 -5.16 2.93 -16.42
C ASN A 109 -4.33 1.63 -16.32
N TYR A 110 -4.61 0.77 -15.33
CA TYR A 110 -3.87 -0.48 -15.14
C TYR A 110 -4.35 -1.60 -16.07
N ASN A 111 -3.39 -2.38 -16.59
CA ASN A 111 -3.67 -3.56 -17.39
C ASN A 111 -4.24 -4.69 -16.50
N THR A 112 -5.51 -5.02 -16.71
CA THR A 112 -6.32 -5.93 -15.88
C THR A 112 -5.76 -7.35 -15.80
N LEU A 113 -4.91 -7.77 -16.75
CA LEU A 113 -4.33 -9.11 -16.83
C LEU A 113 -3.30 -9.41 -15.72
N LEU A 114 -2.62 -8.39 -15.18
CA LEU A 114 -1.62 -8.58 -14.11
C LEU A 114 -2.29 -8.86 -12.76
N LEU A 115 -3.45 -8.25 -12.52
CA LEU A 115 -4.20 -8.35 -11.26
C LEU A 115 -4.77 -9.76 -11.04
N VAL A 116 -5.14 -10.45 -12.11
CA VAL A 116 -5.71 -11.82 -12.08
C VAL A 116 -4.66 -12.88 -11.71
N LYS A 117 -3.37 -12.64 -11.96
CA LYS A 117 -2.30 -13.64 -11.78
C LYS A 117 -1.69 -13.70 -10.37
N PHE A 118 -1.91 -12.70 -9.52
CA PHE A 118 -1.51 -12.74 -8.10
C PHE A 118 -2.43 -13.60 -7.19
N SER A 119 -3.23 -14.50 -7.79
CA SER A 119 -4.27 -15.27 -7.12
C SER A 119 -3.83 -16.22 -5.97
N PRO A 120 -2.54 -16.55 -5.71
CA PRO A 120 -2.21 -17.42 -4.58
C PRO A 120 -1.34 -16.78 -3.46
N ILE A 121 -1.79 -15.74 -2.73
CA ILE A 121 -0.99 -15.17 -1.58
C ILE A 121 -1.79 -14.86 -0.30
N ILE A 122 -2.46 -15.83 0.33
CA ILE A 122 -3.27 -15.76 1.61
C ILE A 122 -3.80 -14.38 2.16
N ILE A 123 -5.13 -14.18 2.06
CA ILE A 123 -6.08 -13.20 2.68
C ILE A 123 -5.53 -11.94 3.40
N GLY A 124 -5.92 -10.74 2.93
CA GLY A 124 -5.67 -9.42 3.52
C GLY A 124 -4.32 -8.81 3.11
N SER A 125 -3.28 -9.64 3.13
CA SER A 125 -1.94 -9.27 2.65
C SER A 125 -1.78 -9.40 1.12
N ARG A 126 -2.70 -10.09 0.42
CA ARG A 126 -2.70 -10.23 -1.06
C ARG A 126 -2.73 -8.89 -1.73
N GLU A 127 -3.74 -8.11 -1.37
CA GLU A 127 -4.09 -6.90 -2.09
C GLU A 127 -3.04 -5.82 -1.86
N VAL A 128 -2.55 -5.71 -0.62
CA VAL A 128 -1.44 -4.82 -0.25
C VAL A 128 -0.18 -5.20 -1.00
N LEU A 129 0.16 -6.49 -1.03
CA LEU A 129 1.37 -6.94 -1.70
C LEU A 129 1.31 -6.74 -3.23
N SER A 130 0.22 -7.15 -3.88
CA SER A 130 0.03 -6.91 -5.30
C SER A 130 0.11 -5.42 -5.63
N ALA A 131 -0.48 -4.57 -4.79
CA ALA A 131 -0.39 -3.13 -4.95
C ALA A 131 1.05 -2.60 -4.82
N LEU A 132 1.81 -3.08 -3.83
CA LEU A 132 3.22 -2.72 -3.67
C LEU A 132 4.08 -3.20 -4.85
N ALA A 133 3.89 -4.43 -5.32
CA ALA A 133 4.63 -4.96 -6.48
C ALA A 133 4.32 -4.15 -7.76
N ILE A 134 3.05 -3.78 -7.97
CA ILE A 134 2.66 -2.90 -9.08
C ILE A 134 3.30 -1.51 -8.90
N LEU A 135 3.27 -0.95 -7.70
CA LEU A 135 3.89 0.34 -7.44
C LEU A 135 5.41 0.32 -7.70
N ALA A 136 6.07 -0.78 -7.34
CA ALA A 136 7.49 -1.03 -7.55
C ALA A 136 7.87 -1.18 -9.03
N GLY A 137 6.90 -1.38 -9.91
CA GLY A 137 7.14 -1.49 -11.36
C GLY A 137 6.96 -2.88 -11.94
N ALA A 138 6.37 -3.84 -11.23
CA ALA A 138 6.04 -5.13 -11.82
C ALA A 138 4.99 -4.97 -12.94
N ARG A 139 5.36 -5.32 -14.17
CA ARG A 139 4.50 -5.18 -15.37
C ARG A 139 4.42 -6.45 -16.22
N THR A 140 5.24 -7.46 -15.93
CA THR A 140 5.36 -8.70 -16.72
C THR A 140 5.24 -9.95 -15.84
N GLU A 141 5.05 -11.12 -16.46
CA GLU A 141 5.07 -12.40 -15.74
C GLU A 141 6.42 -12.67 -15.06
N LYS A 142 7.52 -12.25 -15.67
CA LYS A 142 8.86 -12.35 -15.09
C LYS A 142 8.95 -11.56 -13.80
N ASP A 143 8.40 -10.34 -13.78
CA ASP A 143 8.37 -9.50 -12.58
C ASP A 143 7.54 -10.12 -11.46
N ILE A 144 6.44 -10.79 -11.80
CA ILE A 144 5.61 -11.51 -10.83
C ILE A 144 6.40 -12.66 -10.21
N SER A 145 7.16 -13.42 -11.00
CA SER A 145 8.02 -14.49 -10.47
C SER A 145 9.09 -13.96 -9.54
N LEU A 146 9.80 -12.89 -9.93
CA LEU A 146 10.78 -12.21 -9.06
C LEU A 146 10.16 -11.70 -7.77
N ALA A 147 8.95 -11.12 -7.86
CA ALA A 147 8.21 -10.67 -6.69
C ALA A 147 7.90 -11.81 -5.71
N MET A 148 7.51 -12.99 -6.24
CA MET A 148 7.26 -14.18 -5.45
C MET A 148 8.54 -14.75 -4.82
N GLU A 149 9.67 -14.68 -5.51
CA GLU A 149 10.96 -15.11 -5.00
C GLU A 149 11.39 -14.26 -3.80
N VAL A 150 11.29 -12.93 -3.90
CA VAL A 150 11.56 -12.00 -2.77
C VAL A 150 10.71 -12.34 -1.55
N LEU A 151 9.45 -12.72 -1.75
CA LEU A 151 8.57 -13.11 -0.64
C LEU A 151 8.94 -14.45 -0.03
N SER A 152 9.23 -15.43 -0.88
CA SER A 152 9.62 -16.76 -0.44
C SER A 152 10.92 -16.73 0.37
N ALA A 153 11.89 -15.89 -0.05
CA ALA A 153 13.15 -15.69 0.66
C ALA A 153 12.96 -14.99 2.02
N ASN A 154 11.87 -14.24 2.19
CA ASN A 154 11.61 -13.41 3.37
C ASN A 154 10.36 -13.85 4.15
N SER A 155 9.98 -15.13 4.04
CA SER A 155 8.74 -15.69 4.58
C SER A 155 8.72 -15.88 6.11
N GLN A 156 9.71 -15.36 6.84
CA GLN A 156 9.78 -15.50 8.30
C GLN A 156 8.57 -14.85 9.00
N SER A 157 7.98 -13.81 8.41
CA SER A 157 6.69 -13.25 8.80
C SER A 157 6.00 -12.56 7.62
N MET A 158 4.68 -12.41 7.66
CA MET A 158 3.93 -11.68 6.61
C MET A 158 4.37 -10.22 6.48
N ASN A 159 4.78 -9.60 7.59
CA ASN A 159 5.26 -8.22 7.63
C ASN A 159 6.67 -8.08 7.02
N SER A 160 7.53 -9.09 7.12
CA SER A 160 8.88 -9.00 6.52
C SER A 160 8.85 -8.96 5.00
N GLY A 161 7.92 -9.66 4.36
CA GLY A 161 7.72 -9.58 2.91
C GLY A 161 7.25 -8.21 2.44
N LEU A 162 6.29 -7.60 3.15
CA LEU A 162 5.78 -6.26 2.81
C LEU A 162 6.84 -5.17 2.98
N LEU A 163 7.65 -5.26 4.05
CA LEU A 163 8.75 -4.33 4.29
C LEU A 163 9.78 -4.35 3.16
N LYS A 164 10.12 -5.55 2.66
CA LYS A 164 11.08 -5.69 1.57
C LYS A 164 10.59 -5.08 0.26
N PHE A 165 9.29 -5.11 -0.01
CA PHE A 165 8.76 -4.42 -1.19
C PHE A 165 8.82 -2.90 -1.08
N ILE A 166 8.65 -2.35 0.12
CA ILE A 166 8.80 -0.92 0.34
C ILE A 166 10.26 -0.52 0.11
N GLU A 167 11.21 -1.32 0.60
CA GLU A 167 12.64 -1.14 0.26
C GLU A 167 12.88 -1.21 -1.26
N VAL A 168 12.25 -2.14 -1.98
CA VAL A 168 12.36 -2.23 -3.45
C VAL A 168 11.82 -0.97 -4.13
N ILE A 169 10.68 -0.44 -3.69
CA ILE A 169 10.09 0.79 -4.25
C ILE A 169 11.03 1.98 -4.03
N GLU A 170 11.55 2.12 -2.81
CA GLU A 170 12.52 3.15 -2.45
C GLU A 170 13.77 3.03 -3.33
N TYR A 171 14.32 1.83 -3.50
CA TYR A 171 15.50 1.57 -4.33
C TYR A 171 15.28 1.87 -5.81
N VAL A 172 14.15 1.45 -6.39
CA VAL A 172 13.80 1.73 -7.79
C VAL A 172 13.67 3.23 -8.04
N ARG A 173 13.07 3.97 -7.10
CA ARG A 173 12.75 5.39 -7.28
C ARG A 173 13.89 6.32 -6.94
N GLU A 174 14.62 6.06 -5.87
CA GLU A 174 15.72 6.93 -5.44
C GLU A 174 17.00 6.68 -6.24
N LEU A 175 17.22 5.45 -6.72
CA LEU A 175 18.43 5.07 -7.46
C LEU A 175 18.18 4.88 -8.96
N GLU A 176 16.96 5.18 -9.44
CA GLU A 176 16.54 5.07 -10.85
C GLU A 176 16.91 3.72 -11.50
N CYS A 177 16.81 2.62 -10.73
CA CYS A 177 17.16 1.28 -11.19
C CYS A 177 15.93 0.48 -11.65
N SER A 178 16.16 -0.60 -12.39
CA SER A 178 15.05 -1.45 -12.83
C SER A 178 14.47 -2.25 -11.66
N PHE A 179 13.18 -2.59 -11.74
CA PHE A 179 12.52 -3.47 -10.75
C PHE A 179 13.28 -4.80 -10.58
N GLU A 180 13.81 -5.36 -11.67
CA GLU A 180 14.61 -6.58 -11.66
C GLU A 180 15.90 -6.41 -10.85
N ASP A 181 16.64 -5.33 -11.08
CA ASP A 181 17.90 -5.04 -10.36
C ASP A 181 17.64 -4.86 -8.86
N ALA A 182 16.59 -4.12 -8.51
CA ALA A 182 16.20 -3.91 -7.12
C ALA A 182 15.80 -5.22 -6.43
N CYS A 183 15.02 -6.08 -7.09
CA CYS A 183 14.65 -7.40 -6.57
C CYS A 183 15.86 -8.32 -6.37
N GLN A 184 16.83 -8.32 -7.29
CA GLN A 184 18.05 -9.13 -7.15
C GLN A 184 18.91 -8.68 -5.97
N GLN A 185 19.09 -7.37 -5.81
CA GLN A 185 19.89 -6.82 -4.71
C GLN A 185 19.24 -7.03 -3.33
N ILE A 186 17.93 -6.79 -3.22
CA ILE A 186 17.21 -6.87 -1.94
C ILE A 186 16.80 -8.30 -1.60
N GLY A 187 16.48 -9.12 -2.60
CA GLY A 187 16.11 -10.52 -2.43
C GLY A 187 17.28 -11.44 -2.13
N GLY A 188 18.54 -10.99 -2.32
CA GLY A 188 19.72 -11.84 -2.22
C GLY A 188 19.78 -12.94 -3.30
N ILE A 189 18.98 -12.78 -4.36
CA ILE A 189 18.88 -13.71 -5.48
C ILE A 189 20.14 -13.47 -6.33
N ARG A 190 21.19 -14.24 -6.08
CA ARG A 190 22.39 -14.22 -6.93
C ARG A 190 22.05 -14.83 -8.30
N PRO A 191 22.65 -14.31 -9.38
CA PRO A 191 22.49 -14.87 -10.73
C PRO A 191 22.90 -16.34 -10.80
#